data_AF-A0A4Q0PP33-F1
#
_entry.id   AF-A0A4Q0PP33-F1
#
_cell.length_a   1.000
_cell.length_b   1.000
_cell.length_c   1.000
_cell.angle_alpha   90.00
_cell.angle_beta   90.00
_cell.angle_gamma   90.00
#
_symmetry.space_group_name_H-M   'P 1'
#
loop_
_entity.id
_entity.type
_entity.pdbx_description
1 polymer ?
#
loop_
_entity_poly.entity_id
_entity_poly.type
_entity_poly.pdbx_seq_one_letter_code
_entity_poly.pdbx_strand_id
1 'polypeptide(L)'
;MTVFLKIIGTVLLIAGCVLTYKPNLISNIPLSENPYQMIEVRVKWGFLIGLGILFIFYTQWSDWKLAVCAVLFFLTLGIIIARLFGFVLDGFFSKQVFWLTIEIFALIIFGILYRYADN
;
A
#
# COMPACT_ATOMS: atom_id res chain seq x y z
N MET A 1 -8.09 20.64 6.30
CA MET A 1 -6.90 19.99 5.71
C MET A 1 -5.92 21.05 5.28
N THR A 2 -4.66 20.96 5.66
CA THR A 2 -3.62 21.80 5.05
C THR A 2 -3.39 21.28 3.63
N VAL A 3 -3.58 22.13 2.61
CA VAL A 3 -3.34 21.81 1.18
C VAL A 3 -1.99 21.12 0.98
N PHE A 4 -1.02 21.49 1.82
CA PHE A 4 0.29 20.87 1.95
C PHE A 4 0.28 19.34 2.11
N LEU A 5 -0.55 18.78 3.00
CA LEU A 5 -0.62 17.32 3.21
C LEU A 5 -1.13 16.60 1.97
N LYS A 6 -2.10 17.19 1.26
CA LYS A 6 -2.59 16.61 0.00
C LYS A 6 -1.51 16.59 -1.06
N ILE A 7 -0.72 17.67 -1.18
CA ILE A 7 0.42 17.73 -2.11
C ILE A 7 1.42 16.63 -1.81
N ILE A 8 1.83 16.48 -0.53
CA ILE A 8 2.72 15.41 -0.11
C ILE A 8 2.12 14.04 -0.45
N GLY A 9 0.84 13.83 -0.13
CA GLY A 9 0.15 12.58 -0.43
C GLY A 9 0.13 12.26 -1.93
N THR A 10 -0.14 13.25 -2.78
CA THR A 10 -0.09 13.08 -4.24
C THR A 10 1.31 12.71 -4.73
N VAL A 11 2.35 13.39 -4.22
CA VAL A 11 3.75 13.07 -4.58
C VAL A 11 4.12 11.65 -4.15
N LEU A 12 3.75 11.24 -2.93
CA LEU A 12 3.99 9.88 -2.43
C LEU A 12 3.24 8.83 -3.24
N LEU A 13 1.99 9.10 -3.61
CA LEU A 13 1.19 8.19 -4.42
C LEU A 13 1.82 7.96 -5.80
N ILE A 14 2.23 9.04 -6.47
CA ILE A 14 2.92 8.97 -7.77
C ILE A 14 4.23 8.20 -7.63
N ALA A 15 5.05 8.54 -6.62
CA ALA A 15 6.31 7.85 -6.37
C ALA A 15 6.11 6.35 -6.10
N GLY A 16 5.10 5.99 -5.31
CA GLY A 16 4.75 4.60 -5.02
C GLY A 16 4.37 3.82 -6.27
N CYS A 17 3.54 4.41 -7.14
CA CYS A 17 3.18 3.80 -8.43
C CYS A 17 4.40 3.62 -9.34
N VAL A 18 5.24 4.65 -9.47
CA VAL A 18 6.46 4.60 -10.29
C VAL A 18 7.43 3.51 -9.79
N LEU A 19 7.63 3.41 -8.48
CA LEU A 19 8.53 2.43 -7.88
C LEU A 19 7.95 1.01 -7.88
N THR A 20 6.64 0.86 -7.81
CA THR A 20 5.96 -0.43 -8.04
C THR A 20 6.18 -0.91 -9.47
N TYR A 21 6.13 0.00 -10.45
CA TYR A 21 6.37 -0.33 -11.85
C TYR A 21 7.86 -0.58 -12.17
N LYS A 22 8.77 0.24 -11.62
CA LYS A 22 10.22 0.09 -11.75
C LYS A 22 10.92 0.23 -10.39
N PRO A 23 11.06 -0.87 -9.63
CA PRO A 23 11.65 -0.83 -8.28
C PRO A 23 13.13 -0.46 -8.25
N ASN A 24 13.85 -0.70 -9.36
CA ASN A 24 15.29 -0.41 -9.48
C ASN A 24 15.62 1.08 -9.75
N LEU A 25 14.63 1.98 -9.76
CA LEU A 25 14.90 3.41 -9.98
C LEU A 25 15.64 4.06 -8.80
N ILE A 26 15.42 3.55 -7.59
CA ILE A 26 15.99 4.10 -6.36
C ILE A 26 16.73 3.04 -5.56
N SER A 27 16.25 1.79 -5.57
CA SER A 27 16.89 0.74 -4.78
C SER A 27 17.89 -0.05 -5.64
N ASN A 28 19.13 -0.20 -5.16
CA ASN A 28 20.11 -1.15 -5.70
C ASN A 28 19.75 -2.62 -5.38
N ILE A 29 18.46 -2.93 -5.18
CA ILE A 29 18.02 -4.30 -4.92
C ILE A 29 18.29 -5.10 -6.20
N PRO A 30 19.09 -6.17 -6.14
CA PRO A 30 19.33 -7.00 -7.32
C PRO A 30 17.98 -7.51 -7.82
N LEU A 31 17.69 -7.24 -9.09
CA LEU A 31 16.49 -7.74 -9.74
C LEU A 31 16.59 -9.26 -9.74
N SER A 32 15.66 -9.91 -9.04
CA SER A 32 15.59 -11.35 -9.05
C SER A 32 15.11 -11.82 -10.43
N GLU A 33 15.78 -12.81 -10.99
CA GLU A 33 15.32 -13.48 -12.21
C GLU A 33 14.00 -14.25 -11.99
N ASN A 34 13.67 -14.59 -10.74
CA ASN A 34 12.43 -15.25 -10.38
C ASN A 34 11.26 -14.25 -10.31
N PRO A 35 10.22 -14.40 -11.17
CA PRO A 35 9.04 -13.51 -11.18
C PRO A 35 8.29 -13.46 -9.84
N TYR A 36 8.28 -14.55 -9.08
CA TYR A 36 7.68 -14.59 -7.73
C TYR A 36 8.33 -13.58 -6.79
N GLN A 37 9.66 -13.48 -6.81
CA GLN A 37 10.41 -12.56 -5.95
C GLN A 37 10.32 -11.12 -6.46
N MET A 38 10.18 -10.93 -7.78
CA MET A 38 9.93 -9.61 -8.35
C MET A 38 8.64 -8.99 -7.81
N ILE A 39 7.56 -9.77 -7.68
CA ILE A 39 6.31 -9.31 -7.05
C ILE A 39 6.58 -8.82 -5.62
N GLU A 40 7.31 -9.58 -4.80
CA GLU A 40 7.63 -9.18 -3.42
C GLU A 40 8.44 -7.88 -3.35
N VAL A 41 9.34 -7.64 -4.30
CA VAL A 41 10.08 -6.37 -4.40
C VAL A 41 9.14 -5.21 -4.73
N ARG A 42 8.17 -5.41 -5.63
CA ARG A 42 7.18 -4.38 -5.99
C ARG A 42 6.22 -4.10 -4.83
N VAL A 43 5.76 -5.13 -4.13
CA VAL A 43 4.84 -5.04 -3.00
C VAL A 43 5.39 -4.16 -1.89
N LYS A 44 6.72 -4.17 -1.67
CA LYS A 44 7.36 -3.27 -0.71
C LYS A 44 7.04 -1.81 -1.01
N TRP A 45 6.92 -1.39 -2.26
CA TRP A 45 6.57 0.00 -2.60
C TRP A 45 5.10 0.33 -2.39
N GLY A 46 4.25 -0.66 -2.09
CA GLY A 46 2.86 -0.46 -1.71
C GLY A 46 2.66 0.40 -0.47
N PHE A 47 3.63 0.46 0.45
CA PHE A 47 3.52 1.38 1.60
C PHE A 47 3.46 2.85 1.17
N LEU A 48 4.17 3.24 0.09
CA LEU A 48 4.15 4.61 -0.43
C LEU A 48 2.78 4.95 -1.03
N ILE A 49 2.19 4.00 -1.74
CA ILE A 49 0.82 4.12 -2.28
C ILE A 49 -0.15 4.32 -1.10
N GLY A 50 -0.06 3.48 -0.07
CA GLY A 50 -0.90 3.57 1.12
C GLY A 50 -0.76 4.90 1.87
N LEU A 51 0.47 5.35 2.13
CA LEU A 51 0.73 6.65 2.75
C LEU A 51 0.23 7.82 1.89
N GLY A 52 0.39 7.72 0.57
CA GLY A 52 -0.10 8.72 -0.37
C GLY A 52 -1.62 8.88 -0.28
N ILE A 53 -2.35 7.77 -0.32
CA ILE A 53 -3.82 7.76 -0.16
C ILE A 53 -4.21 8.29 1.22
N LEU A 54 -3.53 7.85 2.28
CA LEU A 54 -3.80 8.31 3.64
C LEU A 54 -3.70 9.83 3.76
N PHE A 55 -2.62 10.46 3.27
CA PHE A 55 -2.47 11.92 3.37
C PHE A 55 -3.45 12.70 2.49
N ILE A 56 -3.97 12.10 1.41
CA ILE A 56 -4.98 12.72 0.54
C ILE A 56 -6.38 12.70 1.18
N PHE A 57 -6.74 11.60 1.86
CA PHE A 57 -8.11 11.37 2.31
C PHE A 57 -8.31 11.48 3.84
N TYR A 58 -7.31 11.15 4.64
CA TYR A 58 -7.42 11.17 6.09
C TYR A 58 -7.22 12.58 6.67
N THR A 59 -8.27 13.09 7.31
CA THR A 59 -8.34 14.50 7.74
C THR A 59 -8.32 14.67 9.26
N GLN A 60 -8.68 13.64 10.03
CA GLN A 60 -8.96 13.75 11.46
C GLN A 60 -7.81 13.20 12.31
N TRP A 61 -6.73 13.97 12.45
CA TRP A 61 -5.54 13.57 13.21
C TRP A 61 -5.67 13.71 14.74
N SER A 62 -6.79 14.23 15.23
CA SER A 62 -6.99 14.50 16.66
C SER A 62 -7.25 13.24 17.49
N ASP A 63 -7.79 12.19 16.88
CA ASP A 63 -8.04 10.93 17.55
C ASP A 63 -6.94 9.91 17.20
N TRP A 64 -6.14 9.55 18.21
CA TRP A 64 -5.05 8.61 18.06
C TRP A 64 -5.52 7.20 17.68
N LYS A 65 -6.67 6.75 18.20
CA LYS A 65 -7.20 5.40 17.88
C LYS A 65 -7.63 5.34 16.43
N LEU A 66 -8.34 6.36 15.98
CA LEU A 66 -8.77 6.48 14.59
C LEU A 66 -7.57 6.57 13.65
N ALA A 67 -6.53 7.33 14.03
CA ALA A 67 -5.33 7.52 13.22
C ALA A 67 -4.57 6.21 13.02
N VAL A 68 -4.39 5.43 14.09
CA VAL A 68 -3.73 4.12 14.00
C VAL A 68 -4.54 3.17 13.10
N CYS A 69 -5.87 3.13 13.25
CA CYS A 69 -6.72 2.29 12.40
C CYS A 69 -6.67 2.73 10.93
N ALA A 70 -6.67 4.05 10.67
CA ALA A 70 -6.52 4.61 9.32
C ALA A 70 -5.18 4.21 8.70
N VAL A 71 -4.09 4.33 9.45
CA VAL A 71 -2.74 3.94 9.00
C VAL A 71 -2.71 2.48 8.61
N LEU A 72 -3.20 1.59 9.46
CA LEU A 72 -3.26 0.15 9.15
C LEU A 72 -4.08 -0.12 7.90
N PHE A 73 -5.28 0.46 7.81
CA PHE A 73 -6.17 0.29 6.67
C PHE A 73 -5.54 0.75 5.34
N PHE A 74 -5.06 1.99 5.29
CA PHE A 74 -4.50 2.56 4.06
C PHE A 74 -3.17 1.91 3.66
N LEU A 75 -2.32 1.51 4.62
CA LEU A 75 -1.10 0.78 4.32
C LEU A 75 -1.41 -0.58 3.69
N THR A 76 -2.32 -1.35 4.28
CA THR A 76 -2.74 -2.65 3.71
C THR A 76 -3.36 -2.47 2.33
N LEU A 77 -4.16 -1.43 2.13
CA LEU A 77 -4.73 -1.11 0.82
C LEU A 77 -3.64 -0.82 -0.22
N GLY A 78 -2.62 -0.04 0.14
CA GLY A 78 -1.48 0.23 -0.74
C GLY A 78 -0.67 -1.02 -1.10
N ILE A 79 -0.45 -1.92 -0.13
CA ILE A 79 0.20 -3.22 -0.33
C ILE A 79 -0.59 -4.07 -1.34
N ILE A 80 -1.91 -4.17 -1.17
CA ILE A 80 -2.80 -4.92 -2.09
C ILE A 80 -2.71 -4.36 -3.50
N ILE A 81 -2.78 -3.03 -3.66
CA ILE A 81 -2.64 -2.39 -4.98
C ILE A 81 -1.30 -2.77 -5.60
N ALA A 82 -0.20 -2.66 -4.88
CA ALA A 82 1.12 -3.02 -5.40
C ALA A 82 1.23 -4.51 -5.78
N ARG A 83 0.60 -5.41 -5.02
CA ARG A 83 0.55 -6.84 -5.34
C ARG A 83 -0.26 -7.12 -6.60
N LEU A 84 -1.39 -6.45 -6.78
CA LEU A 84 -2.19 -6.56 -8.01
C LEU A 84 -1.41 -6.07 -9.23
N PHE A 85 -0.65 -4.98 -9.11
CA PHE A 85 0.30 -4.57 -10.14
C PHE A 85 1.35 -5.66 -10.43
N GLY A 86 1.89 -6.30 -9.40
CA GLY A 86 2.78 -7.45 -9.55
C GLY A 86 2.14 -8.59 -10.35
N PHE A 87 0.86 -8.92 -10.10
CA PHE A 87 0.16 -9.98 -10.85
C PHE A 87 -0.04 -9.65 -12.31
N VAL A 88 -0.34 -8.38 -12.62
CA VAL A 88 -0.48 -7.92 -14.00
C VAL A 88 0.85 -8.01 -14.76
N LEU A 89 1.98 -7.75 -14.09
CA LEU A 89 3.30 -7.69 -14.74
C LEU A 89 4.04 -9.04 -14.78
N ASP A 90 4.01 -9.78 -13.68
CA ASP A 90 4.86 -10.95 -13.45
C ASP A 90 4.06 -12.26 -13.41
N GLY A 91 2.72 -12.19 -13.41
CA GLY A 91 1.79 -13.32 -13.47
C GLY A 91 1.22 -13.78 -12.12
N PHE A 92 0.37 -14.79 -12.17
CA PHE A 92 -0.31 -15.35 -10.99
C PHE A 92 0.41 -16.59 -10.45
N PHE A 93 0.73 -16.57 -9.16
CA PHE A 93 1.35 -17.70 -8.45
C PHE A 93 0.49 -18.10 -7.26
N SER A 94 0.29 -19.40 -7.03
CA SER A 94 -0.60 -19.87 -5.94
C SER A 94 -0.22 -19.31 -4.57
N LYS A 95 1.07 -19.25 -4.25
CA LYS A 95 1.57 -18.68 -2.99
C LYS A 95 1.32 -17.17 -2.89
N GLN A 96 1.38 -16.47 -4.02
CA GLN A 96 1.10 -15.04 -4.08
C GLN A 96 -0.40 -14.74 -3.90
N VAL A 97 -1.27 -15.55 -4.50
CA VAL A 97 -2.72 -15.46 -4.31
C VAL A 97 -3.09 -15.73 -2.86
N PHE A 98 -2.42 -16.70 -2.21
CA PHE A 98 -2.59 -16.94 -0.78
C PHE A 98 -2.22 -15.72 0.08
N TRP A 99 -1.10 -15.06 -0.22
CA TRP A 99 -0.73 -13.80 0.44
C TRP A 99 -1.76 -12.71 0.21
N LEU A 100 -2.24 -12.52 -1.03
CA LEU A 100 -3.29 -11.57 -1.35
C LEU A 100 -4.56 -11.84 -0.52
N THR A 101 -4.96 -13.11 -0.37
CA THR A 101 -6.11 -13.49 0.45
C THR A 101 -5.92 -13.04 1.90
N ILE A 102 -4.75 -13.30 2.50
CA ILE A 102 -4.44 -12.85 3.87
C ILE A 102 -4.52 -11.32 3.97
N GLU A 103 -4.00 -10.60 2.98
CA GLU A 103 -4.04 -9.14 2.95
C GLU A 103 -5.48 -8.62 2.85
N ILE A 104 -6.33 -9.26 2.06
CA ILE A 104 -7.76 -8.91 1.97
C ILE A 104 -8.46 -9.13 3.32
N PHE A 105 -8.18 -10.25 3.99
CA PHE A 105 -8.72 -10.49 5.34
C PHE A 105 -8.24 -9.43 6.33
N ALA A 106 -6.96 -9.08 6.31
CA ALA A 106 -6.41 -8.01 7.14
C ALA A 106 -7.07 -6.65 6.83
N LEU A 107 -7.28 -6.33 5.55
CA LEU A 107 -7.94 -5.10 5.12
C LEU A 107 -9.38 -5.02 5.66
N ILE A 108 -10.13 -6.12 5.61
CA ILE A 108 -11.49 -6.19 6.14
C ILE A 108 -11.49 -5.95 7.66
N ILE A 109 -10.60 -6.60 8.40
CA ILE A 109 -10.46 -6.42 9.85
C ILE A 109 -10.14 -4.97 10.17
N PHE A 110 -9.14 -4.37 9.49
CA PHE A 110 -8.76 -2.98 9.70
C PHE A 110 -9.86 -2.00 9.29
N GLY A 111 -10.64 -2.31 8.26
CA GLY A 111 -11.80 -1.51 7.86
C GLY A 111 -12.91 -1.52 8.93
N ILE A 112 -13.18 -2.69 9.53
CA ILE A 112 -14.13 -2.81 10.64
C ILE A 112 -13.63 -2.04 11.87
N LEU A 113 -12.34 -2.19 12.22
CA LEU A 113 -11.74 -1.46 13.34
C LEU A 113 -11.74 0.05 13.11
N TYR A 114 -11.43 0.50 11.88
CA TYR A 114 -11.49 1.90 11.51
C TYR A 114 -12.90 2.45 11.66
N ARG A 115 -13.92 1.71 11.20
CA ARG A 115 -15.32 2.12 11.36
C ARG A 115 -15.78 2.13 12.81
N TYR A 116 -15.30 1.20 13.63
CA TYR A 116 -15.59 1.17 15.05
C TYR A 116 -14.92 2.32 15.81
N ALA A 117 -13.70 2.70 15.45
CA ALA A 117 -12.99 3.82 16.06
C ALA A 117 -13.53 5.21 15.66
N ASP A 118 -14.29 5.27 14.57
CA ASP A 118 -14.95 6.49 14.06
C ASP A 118 -16.31 6.78 14.72
N ASN A 119 -16.93 5.78 15.34
CA ASN A 119 -18.20 5.90 16.07
C ASN A 119 -17.97 6.18 17.57
#